data_AF-E4WVD2-F1
#
_entry.id   AF-E4WVD2-F1
#
_cell.length_a   1.000
_cell.length_b   1.000
_cell.length_c   1.000
_cell.angle_alpha   90.00
_cell.angle_beta   90.00
_cell.angle_gamma   90.00
#
_symmetry.space_group_name_H-M   'P 1'
#
loop_
_entity.id
_entity.type
_entity.pdbx_description
1 polymer ?
#
loop_
_entity_poly.entity_id
_entity_poly.type
_entity_poly.pdbx_seq_one_letter_code
_entity_poly.pdbx_strand_id
1 'polypeptide(L)' 'MPRSRISETSSADRVVVVSAPGKLILSGEHSVVYGHPAIATALQLRLSIRLERCHTNSIALISQLVTQFGKIF' A
#
# COMPACT_ATOMS: atom_id res chain seq x y z
N MET A 1 18.50 36.82 6.92
CA MET A 1 18.48 35.59 6.12
C MET A 1 19.55 34.61 6.64
N PRO A 2 19.23 33.69 7.56
CA PRO A 2 20.14 32.59 7.91
C PRO A 2 19.75 31.31 7.13
N ARG A 3 20.73 30.69 6.46
CA ARG A 3 20.61 29.36 5.84
C ARG A 3 20.45 28.32 6.95
N SER A 4 19.25 27.77 7.13
CA SER A 4 19.01 26.72 8.12
C SER A 4 19.33 25.35 7.52
N ARG A 5 20.56 24.90 7.79
CA ARG A 5 20.89 23.59 8.37
C ARG A 5 20.04 22.43 7.84
N ILE A 6 20.61 21.63 6.94
CA ILE A 6 20.17 20.26 6.66
C ILE A 6 20.28 19.52 7.98
N SER A 7 19.17 19.37 8.70
CA SER A 7 19.07 18.48 9.84
C SER A 7 19.18 17.07 9.30
N GLU A 8 20.29 16.41 9.61
CA GLU A 8 20.41 14.96 9.59
C GLU A 8 19.18 14.39 10.32
N THR A 9 18.19 13.91 9.57
CA THR A 9 17.06 13.21 10.19
C THR A 9 17.59 11.88 10.68
N SER A 10 17.94 11.83 11.97
CA SER A 10 18.09 10.60 12.73
C SER A 10 16.99 9.63 12.32
N SER A 11 17.37 8.42 11.92
CA SER A 11 16.54 7.35 11.40
C SER A 11 15.62 6.75 12.46
N ALA A 12 14.81 7.59 13.11
CA ALA A 12 13.72 7.18 13.99
C ALA A 12 12.75 6.28 13.21
N ASP A 13 12.17 5.29 13.89
CA ASP A 13 11.20 4.35 13.33
C ASP A 13 10.10 5.08 12.55
N ARG A 14 10.26 5.12 11.23
CA ARG A 14 9.28 5.74 10.34
C ARG A 14 8.20 4.72 10.08
N VAL A 15 7.05 4.95 10.68
CA VAL A 15 5.82 4.25 10.35
C VAL A 15 5.14 4.97 9.20
N VAL A 16 4.84 4.24 8.13
CA VAL A 16 4.08 4.75 6.98
C VAL A 16 2.75 4.02 6.91
N VAL A 17 1.66 4.77 6.91
CA VAL A 17 0.30 4.21 6.77
C VAL A 17 -0.27 4.65 5.44
N VAL A 18 -0.73 3.71 4.64
CA VAL A 18 -1.33 3.95 3.33
C VAL A 18 -2.67 3.23 3.21
N SER A 19 -3.54 3.74 2.34
CA SER A 19 -4.75 3.03 1.98
C SER A 19 -5.13 3.21 0.52
N ALA A 20 -5.63 2.16 -0.10
CA ALA A 20 -6.09 2.12 -1.48
C ALA A 20 -7.56 1.68 -1.55
N PRO A 21 -8.38 2.32 -2.41
CA PRO A 21 -9.76 1.89 -2.62
C PRO A 21 -9.83 0.60 -3.46
N GLY A 22 -10.91 -0.16 -3.29
CA GLY A 22 -11.31 -1.19 -4.24
C GLY A 22 -11.84 -0.58 -5.54
N LYS A 23 -12.07 -1.42 -6.54
CA LYS A 23 -12.69 -1.02 -7.81
C LYS A 23 -13.97 -1.83 -8.07
N LEU A 24 -14.92 -1.20 -8.74
CA LEU A 24 -16.12 -1.84 -9.28
C LEU A 24 -16.20 -1.53 -10.78
N ILE A 25 -16.47 -2.54 -11.59
CA ILE A 25 -16.79 -2.36 -13.02
C ILE A 25 -18.31 -2.25 -13.11
N LEU A 26 -18.81 -1.12 -13.60
CA LEU A 26 -20.25 -0.88 -13.78
C LEU A 26 -20.75 -1.46 -15.09
N SER A 27 -19.91 -1.47 -16.13
CA SER A 27 -20.24 -2.03 -17.44
C SER A 27 -18.98 -2.30 -18.27
N GLY A 28 -19.05 -3.31 -19.14
CA GLY A 28 -18.01 -3.62 -20.12
C GLY A 28 -16.92 -4.55 -19.60
N GLU A 29 -17.23 -5.44 -18.65
CA GLU A 29 -16.23 -6.36 -18.07
C GLU A 29 -15.60 -7.27 -19.14
N HIS A 30 -16.37 -7.67 -20.15
CA HIS A 30 -15.88 -8.43 -21.28
C HIS A 30 -15.40 -7.55 -22.46
N SER A 31 -15.75 -6.26 -22.49
CA SER A 31 -15.41 -5.33 -23.58
C SER A 31 -13.92 -4.97 -23.61
N VAL A 32 -13.30 -4.82 -22.43
CA VAL A 32 -11.86 -4.50 -22.30
C VAL A 32 -10.95 -5.56 -22.91
N VAL A 33 -11.37 -6.81 -22.90
CA VAL A 33 -10.60 -7.93 -23.50
C VAL A 33 -10.44 -7.75 -25.01
N TYR A 34 -11.36 -7.03 -25.64
CA TYR A 34 -11.35 -6.73 -27.08
C TYR A 34 -10.89 -5.31 -27.38
N GLY A 35 -10.26 -4.60 -26.44
CA GLY A 35 -9.73 -3.24 -26.65
C GLY A 35 -10.80 -2.13 -26.59
N HIS A 36 -12.00 -2.43 -26.11
CA HIS A 36 -13.08 -1.45 -25.95
C HIS A 36 -13.12 -0.95 -24.50
N PRO A 37 -13.54 0.31 -24.24
CA PRO A 37 -13.54 0.87 -22.89
C PRO A 37 -14.56 0.18 -21.97
N ALA A 38 -14.25 0.19 -20.67
CA ALA A 38 -15.19 -0.17 -19.59
C ALA A 38 -15.38 1.00 -18.64
N ILE A 39 -16.53 1.05 -18.00
CA ILE A 39 -16.83 2.05 -16.96
C ILE A 39 -16.51 1.42 -15.62
N ALA A 40 -15.53 1.99 -14.91
CA ALA A 40 -15.15 1.57 -13.58
C ALA A 40 -15.19 2.73 -12.59
N THR A 41 -15.44 2.42 -11.33
CA THR A 41 -15.47 3.39 -10.23
C THR A 41 -14.72 2.86 -9.01
N ALA A 42 -14.26 3.76 -8.15
CA ALA A 42 -13.66 3.41 -6.88
C ALA A 42 -14.75 3.06 -5.85
N LEU A 43 -14.51 2.02 -5.06
CA LEU A 43 -15.35 1.67 -3.91
C LEU A 43 -14.78 2.27 -2.64
N GLN A 44 -15.65 2.61 -1.69
CA GLN A 44 -15.24 3.03 -0.35
C GLN A 44 -14.71 1.88 0.52
N LEU A 45 -14.74 0.64 0.01
CA LEU A 45 -13.99 -0.49 0.58
C LEU A 45 -12.49 -0.24 0.38
N ARG A 46 -11.74 -0.08 1.47
CA ARG A 46 -10.31 0.26 1.43
C ARG A 46 -9.44 -0.85 1.99
N LEU A 47 -8.34 -1.14 1.28
CA LEU A 47 -7.22 -1.89 1.80
C LEU A 47 -6.28 -0.90 2.51
N SER A 48 -5.98 -1.15 3.78
CA SER A 48 -5.05 -0.33 4.56
C SER A 48 -3.80 -1.13 4.89
N ILE A 49 -2.63 -0.50 4.76
CA ILE A 49 -1.33 -1.10 5.06
C ILE A 49 -0.57 -0.17 6.00
N ARG A 50 0.03 -0.77 7.03
CA ARG A 50 0.98 -0.12 7.93
C ARG A 50 2.35 -0.74 7.71
N LEU A 51 3.32 0.07 7.35
CA LEU A 51 4.69 -0.34 7.10
C LEU A 51 5.60 0.28 8.15
N GLU A 52 6.43 -0.55 8.75
CA GLU A 52 7.40 -0.16 9.77
C GLU A 52 8.79 -0.60 9.33
N ARG A 53 9.79 0.21 9.65
CA ARG A 53 11.18 -0.16 9.38
C ARG A 53 11.59 -1.28 10.34
N CYS A 54 12.01 -2.42 9.82
CA CYS A 54 12.69 -3.42 10.62
C CYS A 54 14.18 -3.08 10.76
N HIS A 55 14.75 -3.33 11.94
CA HIS A 55 16.19 -3.19 12.18
C HIS A 55 17.01 -4.40 11.70
N THR A 56 16.33 -5.47 11.29
CA THR A 56 16.91 -6.67 10.70
C THR A 56 16.79 -6.62 9.17
N ASN A 57 17.67 -7.30 8.44
CA ASN A 57 17.62 -7.41 6.97
C ASN A 57 16.53 -8.39 6.48
N SER A 58 15.37 -8.42 7.13
CA SER A 58 14.28 -9.34 6.85
C SER A 58 13.00 -8.56 6.53
N ILE A 59 12.16 -9.11 5.67
CA ILE A 59 10.85 -8.54 5.32
C ILE A 59 9.77 -9.45 5.90
N ALA A 60 8.92 -8.89 6.75
CA ALA A 60 7.76 -9.61 7.30
C ALA A 60 6.46 -9.07 6.69
N LEU A 61 5.62 -9.96 6.18
CA LEU A 61 4.28 -9.63 5.72
C LEU A 61 3.26 -10.21 6.70
N ILE A 62 2.52 -9.33 7.36
CA ILE A 62 1.53 -9.72 8.35
C ILE A 62 0.16 -9.39 7.78
N SER A 63 -0.66 -10.43 7.57
CA SER A 63 -2.06 -10.28 7.15
C SER A 63 -2.96 -10.28 8.38
N GLN A 64 -3.90 -9.33 8.45
CA GLN A 64 -4.91 -9.32 9.50
C GLN A 64 -6.01 -10.39 9.31
N LEU A 65 -6.10 -10.98 8.11
CA LEU A 65 -7.11 -12.00 7.77
C LEU A 65 -6.61 -13.42 8.04
N VAL A 66 -5.29 -13.62 8.01
CA VAL A 66 -4.65 -14.93 8.21
C VAL A 66 -3.43 -14.71 9.09
N THR A 67 -3.57 -14.98 10.39
CA THR A 67 -2.42 -15.08 11.30
C THR A 67 -1.74 -16.43 11.07
N GLN A 68 -0.97 -16.56 9.99
CA GLN A 68 0.04 -17.61 9.89
C GLN A 68 1.41 -16.96 9.85
N PHE A 69 2.21 -17.27 10.87
CA PHE A 69 3.63 -16.90 10.97
C PHE A 69 4.41 -17.66 9.90
N GLY A 70 4.39 -17.16 8.67
CA GLY A 70 5.22 -17.62 7.56
C GLY A 70 6.36 -16.63 7.35
N LYS A 71 7.55 -16.97 7.86
CA LYS A 71 8.81 -16.33 7.47
C LYS A 71 8.95 -16.50 5.95
N ILE A 72 8.76 -15.43 5.19
CA ILE A 72 9.10 -15.44 3.77
C ILE A 72 10.52 -14.89 3.71
N PHE A 73 11.46 -15.83 3.51
CA PHE A 73 12.93 -15.71 3.53
C PHE A 73 13.60 -15.70 4.92
#